data_AF-A0A0R1QLX5-F1
#
_entry.id   AF-A0A0R1QLX5-F1
#
_cell.length_a   1.000
_cell.length_b   1.000
_cell.length_c   1.000
_cell.angle_alpha   90.00
_cell.angle_beta   90.00
_cell.angle_gamma   90.00
#
_symmetry.space_group_name_H-M   'P 1'
#
loop_
_entity.id
_entity.type
_entity.pdbx_description
1 polymer ?
#
loop_
_entity_poly.entity_id
_entity_poly.type
_entity_poly.pdbx_seq_one_letter_code
_entity_poly.pdbx_strand_id
1 'polypeptide(L)'
;MPRIDERSWKKIFELGNNGKYDDEAYAEILATVLNLRVEKGLTQSDVARISGLSTSMISKIESQYTVPSVKNFLRYIFALDLDWELVHKR
;
A
#
# COMPACT_ATOMS: atom_id res chain seq x y z
N MET A 1 -16.66 -6.90 -0.80
CA MET A 1 -16.17 -6.85 0.60
C MET A 1 -14.71 -6.47 0.61
N PRO A 2 -14.29 -5.56 1.49
CA PRO A 2 -12.89 -5.25 1.75
C PRO A 2 -12.16 -6.51 2.23
N ARG A 3 -11.09 -6.89 1.51
CA ARG A 3 -10.19 -7.97 1.93
C ARG A 3 -8.84 -7.79 1.23
N ILE A 4 -7.85 -8.52 1.71
CA ILE A 4 -6.54 -8.67 1.07
C ILE A 4 -6.38 -10.16 0.73
N ASP A 5 -5.83 -10.46 -0.44
CA ASP A 5 -5.56 -11.83 -0.87
C ASP A 5 -4.41 -12.42 -0.05
N GLU A 6 -4.50 -13.69 0.33
CA GLU A 6 -3.46 -14.37 1.13
C GLU A 6 -2.09 -14.33 0.44
N ARG A 7 -2.04 -14.37 -0.90
CA ARG A 7 -0.78 -14.28 -1.65
C ARG A 7 -0.15 -12.89 -1.53
N SER A 8 -0.94 -11.83 -1.39
CA SER A 8 -0.41 -10.50 -1.11
C SER A 8 0.30 -10.49 0.24
N TRP A 9 -0.31 -11.08 1.27
CA TRP A 9 0.31 -11.17 2.59
C TRP A 9 1.61 -11.97 2.58
N LYS A 10 1.61 -13.11 1.90
CA LYS A 10 2.81 -13.93 1.73
C LYS A 10 3.95 -13.13 1.08
N LYS A 11 3.68 -12.38 0.01
CA LYS A 11 4.69 -11.54 -0.65
C LYS A 11 5.21 -10.42 0.24
N ILE A 12 4.34 -9.75 0.98
CA ILE A 12 4.74 -8.69 1.93
C ILE A 12 5.68 -9.29 2.99
N PHE A 13 5.35 -10.48 3.50
CA PHE A 13 6.20 -11.17 4.47
C PHE A 13 7.56 -11.58 3.86
N GLU A 14 7.58 -12.14 2.66
CA GLU A 14 8.82 -12.48 1.97
C GLU A 14 9.70 -11.25 1.71
N LEU A 15 9.09 -10.14 1.31
CA LEU A 15 9.77 -8.86 1.09
C LEU A 15 10.36 -8.31 2.40
N GLY A 16 9.59 -8.36 3.48
CA GLY A 16 9.99 -7.88 4.81
C GLY A 16 11.05 -8.73 5.53
N ASN A 17 11.51 -9.84 4.93
CA ASN A 17 12.50 -10.74 5.54
C ASN A 17 13.70 -10.99 4.61
N ASN A 18 13.95 -10.10 3.64
CA ASN A 18 14.99 -10.33 2.63
C ASN A 18 16.34 -9.67 2.94
N GLY A 19 16.47 -8.96 4.07
CA GLY A 19 17.72 -8.34 4.52
C GLY A 19 18.07 -7.02 3.83
N LYS A 20 17.19 -6.48 2.97
CA LYS A 20 17.39 -5.20 2.28
C LYS A 20 16.50 -4.14 2.91
N TYR A 21 17.14 -3.08 3.40
CA TYR A 21 16.47 -1.99 4.10
C TYR A 21 15.27 -1.39 3.34
N ASP A 22 15.43 -1.14 2.05
CA ASP A 22 14.39 -0.53 1.22
C ASP A 22 13.19 -1.45 1.00
N ASP A 23 13.43 -2.74 0.80
CA ASP A 23 12.39 -3.75 0.68
C ASP A 23 11.66 -3.96 2.02
N GLU A 24 12.38 -4.03 3.14
CA GLU A 24 11.81 -4.18 4.48
C GLU A 24 10.94 -2.98 4.87
N ALA A 25 11.44 -1.75 4.66
CA ALA A 25 10.68 -0.54 4.90
C ALA A 25 9.44 -0.47 3.99
N TYR A 26 9.57 -0.87 2.71
CA TYR A 26 8.44 -0.89 1.79
C TYR A 26 7.38 -1.92 2.20
N ALA A 27 7.79 -3.09 2.69
CA ALA A 27 6.88 -4.12 3.21
C ALA A 27 6.09 -3.63 4.43
N GLU A 28 6.76 -2.97 5.38
CA GLU A 28 6.14 -2.41 6.59
C GLU A 28 5.09 -1.33 6.25
N ILE A 29 5.47 -0.41 5.36
CA ILE A 29 4.57 0.65 4.88
C ILE A 29 3.36 0.03 4.18
N LEU A 30 3.57 -0.95 3.29
CA LEU A 30 2.49 -1.63 2.59
C LEU A 30 1.54 -2.35 3.56
N ALA A 31 2.07 -3.13 4.50
CA ALA A 31 1.26 -3.84 5.49
C ALA A 31 0.35 -2.88 6.24
N THR A 32 0.90 -1.73 6.65
CA THR A 32 0.18 -0.68 7.38
C THR A 32 -0.98 -0.12 6.57
N VAL A 33 -0.72 0.34 5.33
CA VAL A 33 -1.76 1.00 4.53
C VAL A 33 -2.83 0.01 4.04
N LEU A 34 -2.46 -1.25 3.78
CA LEU A 34 -3.40 -2.30 3.39
C LEU A 34 -4.34 -2.67 4.54
N ASN A 35 -3.80 -2.83 5.77
CA ASN A 35 -4.63 -3.05 6.96
C ASN A 35 -5.61 -1.89 7.18
N LEU A 36 -5.11 -0.66 7.14
CA LEU A 36 -5.96 0.53 7.30
C LEU A 36 -7.08 0.61 6.25
N ARG A 37 -6.81 0.22 5.00
CA ARG A 37 -7.86 0.14 3.96
C ARG A 37 -9.00 -0.79 4.37
N VAL A 38 -8.66 -1.98 4.89
CA VAL A 38 -9.66 -2.97 5.30
C VAL A 38 -10.41 -2.51 6.55
N GLU A 39 -9.71 -1.94 7.53
CA GLU A 39 -10.30 -1.36 8.75
C GLU A 39 -11.28 -0.22 8.43
N LYS A 40 -10.96 0.62 7.44
CA LYS A 40 -11.85 1.67 6.91
C LYS A 40 -13.02 1.14 6.07
N GLY A 41 -13.10 -0.17 5.86
CA GLY A 41 -14.17 -0.77 5.07
C GLY A 41 -14.11 -0.45 3.57
N LEU A 42 -12.95 -0.03 3.05
CA LEU A 42 -12.80 0.42 1.66
C LEU A 42 -12.45 -0.75 0.73
N THR A 43 -13.15 -0.84 -0.40
CA THR A 43 -12.75 -1.75 -1.49
C THR A 43 -11.63 -1.13 -2.33
N GLN A 44 -10.96 -1.94 -3.17
CA GLN A 44 -9.98 -1.41 -4.14
C GLN A 44 -10.61 -0.40 -5.11
N SER A 45 -11.89 -0.58 -5.46
CA SER A 45 -12.63 0.35 -6.30
C SER A 45 -12.93 1.68 -5.60
N ASP A 46 -13.15 1.66 -4.28
CA ASP A 46 -13.31 2.89 -3.49
C ASP A 46 -12.01 3.69 -3.46
N VAL A 47 -10.88 3.02 -3.19
CA VAL A 47 -9.56 3.66 -3.22
C VAL A 47 -9.25 4.21 -4.61
N ALA A 48 -9.55 3.46 -5.67
CA ALA A 48 -9.40 3.93 -7.05
C ALA A 48 -10.19 5.22 -7.30
N ARG A 49 -11.47 5.24 -6.90
CA ARG A 49 -12.36 6.41 -7.04
C ARG A 49 -11.86 7.63 -6.29
N ILE A 50 -11.39 7.47 -5.04
CA ILE A 50 -10.93 8.59 -4.21
C ILE A 50 -9.56 9.10 -4.66
N SER A 51 -8.63 8.19 -4.96
CA SER A 51 -7.27 8.54 -5.40
C SER A 51 -7.21 9.06 -6.84
N GLY A 52 -8.23 8.75 -7.66
CA GLY A 52 -8.23 8.94 -9.11
C GLY A 52 -7.24 8.03 -9.85
N LEU A 53 -6.80 6.93 -9.23
CA LEU A 53 -6.04 5.87 -9.87
C LEU A 53 -6.99 4.84 -10.50
N SER A 54 -6.51 4.05 -11.45
CA SER A 54 -7.29 2.92 -11.95
C SER A 54 -7.32 1.78 -10.94
N THR A 55 -8.41 1.01 -10.89
CA THR A 55 -8.49 -0.20 -10.05
C THR A 55 -7.38 -1.21 -10.39
N SER A 56 -6.91 -1.23 -11.65
CA SER A 56 -5.75 -2.04 -12.05
C SER A 56 -4.46 -1.58 -11.36
N MET A 57 -4.23 -0.26 -11.23
CA MET A 57 -3.08 0.27 -10.49
C MET A 57 -3.18 -0.09 -9.01
N ILE A 58 -4.36 0.06 -8.39
CA ILE A 58 -4.60 -0.35 -6.99
C ILE A 58 -4.27 -1.83 -6.79
N SER A 59 -4.77 -2.70 -7.67
CA SER A 59 -4.49 -4.13 -7.63
C SER A 59 -3.00 -4.44 -7.78
N LYS A 60 -2.28 -3.76 -8.68
CA LYS A 60 -0.83 -3.94 -8.84
C LYS A 60 -0.02 -3.50 -7.62
N ILE A 61 -0.42 -2.42 -6.97
CA ILE A 61 0.19 -1.96 -5.71
C ILE A 61 -0.03 -3.01 -4.61
N GLU A 62 -1.28 -3.42 -4.37
CA GLU A 62 -1.63 -4.33 -3.28
C GLU A 62 -1.21 -5.78 -3.49
N SER A 63 -0.93 -6.19 -4.73
CA SER A 63 -0.37 -7.50 -5.07
C SER A 63 1.14 -7.49 -5.31
N GLN A 64 1.76 -6.31 -5.15
CA GLN A 64 3.19 -6.09 -5.31
C GLN A 64 3.66 -6.60 -6.69
N TYR A 65 2.79 -6.46 -7.69
CA TYR A 65 3.12 -6.76 -9.08
C TYR A 65 4.05 -5.70 -9.65
N THR A 66 3.97 -4.48 -9.14
CA THR A 66 4.86 -3.38 -9.52
C THR A 66 5.03 -2.45 -8.32
N VAL A 67 6.24 -1.96 -8.08
CA VAL A 67 6.49 -0.88 -7.12
C VAL A 67 5.91 0.41 -7.72
N PRO A 68 4.93 1.06 -7.07
CA PRO A 68 4.38 2.31 -7.57
C PRO A 68 5.43 3.42 -7.52
N SER A 69 5.30 4.41 -8.40
CA SER A 69 5.99 5.68 -8.17
C SER A 69 5.53 6.30 -6.86
N VAL A 70 6.39 7.10 -6.22
CA VAL A 70 6.03 7.86 -5.02
C VAL A 70 4.72 8.63 -5.23
N LYS A 71 4.54 9.27 -6.40
CA LYS A 71 3.30 9.98 -6.74
C LYS A 71 2.05 9.10 -6.68
N ASN A 72 2.11 7.87 -7.20
CA ASN A 72 0.96 6.96 -7.13
C ASN A 72 0.75 6.43 -5.71
N PHE A 73 1.82 6.20 -4.96
CA PHE A 73 1.72 5.80 -3.56
C PHE A 73 1.10 6.91 -2.69
N LEU A 74 1.51 8.17 -2.87
CA LEU A 74 0.92 9.32 -2.19
C LEU A 74 -0.58 9.46 -2.47
N ARG A 75 -1.02 9.20 -3.72
CA ARG A 75 -2.44 9.19 -4.07
C ARG A 75 -3.20 8.04 -3.40
N TYR A 76 -2.56 6.89 -3.21
CA TYR A 76 -3.14 5.75 -2.51
C TYR A 76 -3.37 6.08 -1.03
N ILE A 77 -2.34 6.59 -0.33
CA ILE A 77 -2.46 6.90 1.11
C ILE A 77 -3.40 8.10 1.35
N PHE A 78 -3.43 9.07 0.44
CA PHE A 78 -4.43 10.16 0.47
C PHE A 78 -5.86 9.61 0.45
N ALA A 79 -6.12 8.59 -0.37
CA ALA A 79 -7.44 7.95 -0.41
C ALA A 79 -7.80 7.19 0.88
N LEU A 80 -6.83 6.96 1.77
CA LEU A 80 -7.03 6.41 3.10
C LEU A 80 -7.12 7.49 4.18
N ASP A 81 -7.16 8.77 3.81
CA ASP A 81 -7.14 9.91 4.75
C ASP A 81 -5.83 9.96 5.56
N LEU A 82 -4.72 9.63 4.90
CA LEU A 82 -3.36 9.80 5.43
C LEU A 82 -2.65 10.93 4.70
N ASP A 83 -1.87 11.69 5.45
CA ASP A 83 -0.87 12.61 4.92
C ASP A 83 0.54 12.02 5.09
N TRP A 84 1.53 12.62 4.45
CA TRP A 84 2.94 12.22 4.56
C TRP A 84 3.79 13.37 5.08
N GLU A 85 4.80 13.03 5.87
CA GLU A 85 5.80 13.98 6.36
C GLU A 85 7.20 13.39 6.28
N LEU A 86 8.20 14.27 6.10
CA LEU A 86 9.61 13.91 6.22
C LEU A 86 10.14 14.45 7.54
N VAL A 87 10.54 13.53 8.42
CA VAL A 87 11.09 13.86 9.73
C VAL A 87 12.61 13.73 9.70
N HIS A 88 13.31 14.83 9.96
CA HIS A 88 14.77 14.81 10.15
C HIS A 88 15.09 14.39 11.59
N LYS A 89 15.64 13.18 11.77
CA LYS A 89 16.14 12.73 13.07
C LYS A 89 17.41 13.51 13.40
N ARG A 90 17.37 14.33 14.45
CA ARG A 90 18.55 14.98 15.05
C ARG A 90 19.32 14.00 15.93
#